data_AF-A0A259NGA3-F1
#
_entry.id   AF-A0A259NGA3-F1
#
_cell.length_a   1.000
_cell.length_b   1.000
_cell.length_c   1.000
_cell.angle_alpha   90.00
_cell.angle_beta   90.00
_cell.angle_gamma   90.00
#
_symmetry.space_group_name_H-M   'P 1'
#
loop_
_entity.id
_entity.type
_entity.pdbx_description
1 polymer ?
#
loop_
_entity_poly.entity_id
_entity_poly.type
_entity_poly.pdbx_seq_one_letter_code
_entity_poly.pdbx_strand_id
1 'polypeptide(L)'
;RSKAVLLPGVKVTLIQEKSGESQTWQYAQGLRGYLNEAMAQAGHGAEVIPPFEGEQYATGSGDDDSFAEGEGAAWVVAWTEDGAPVRESYVNLIPTPAGGTHESGLREGLFNAVKGFIEMHALQPKGVKLMPEDVFARASFILSAKVLDPQFQGQIKERLNSRDAVRLVSGYSKSALELWLNEHVDYGRKLADLVIKQAQARTRAGQKVEKKKSSGVAVLPGKLTDCESQDTGLNEIFLVEGDSAGGSAKMGRNKEYQAILPLRGKVLNTWEAERDRLFANNEVHDIAVAIGVDPHGANDNPDLSNLRYGKVCILSDADVDGAHIQVLLLTLFYKHFPKLIELGHV
;
A
#
# COMPACT_ATOMS: atom_id res chain seq x y z
N ARG A 1 -3.26 -18.70 14.99
CA ARG A 1 -3.54 -18.74 13.54
C ARG A 1 -2.28 -19.04 12.70
N SER A 2 -1.26 -18.18 12.65
CA SER A 2 -0.09 -18.35 11.75
C SER A 2 0.63 -19.70 11.85
N LYS A 3 0.78 -20.27 13.05
CA LYS A 3 1.33 -21.63 13.23
C LYS A 3 0.52 -22.73 12.53
N ALA A 4 -0.81 -22.60 12.47
CA ALA A 4 -1.68 -23.55 11.77
C ALA A 4 -1.61 -23.36 10.23
N VAL A 5 -1.31 -22.15 9.77
CA VAL A 5 -1.18 -21.80 8.34
C VAL A 5 0.12 -22.35 7.77
N LEU A 6 1.23 -22.11 8.49
CA LEU A 6 2.58 -22.38 8.01
C LEU A 6 3.07 -23.80 8.28
N LEU A 7 2.37 -24.55 9.14
CA LEU A 7 2.69 -25.94 9.47
C LEU A 7 1.50 -26.82 9.08
N PRO A 8 1.53 -27.43 7.87
CA PRO A 8 0.46 -28.30 7.42
C PRO A 8 0.16 -29.40 8.43
N GLY A 9 -1.13 -29.61 8.73
CA GLY A 9 -1.59 -30.62 9.68
C GLY A 9 -1.60 -30.20 11.16
N VAL A 10 -1.00 -29.06 11.52
CA VAL A 10 -1.06 -28.56 12.90
C VAL A 10 -2.44 -27.95 13.19
N LYS A 11 -3.12 -28.49 14.21
CA LYS A 11 -4.37 -27.94 14.76
C LYS A 11 -4.06 -26.97 15.90
N VAL A 12 -4.55 -25.74 15.82
CA VAL A 12 -4.43 -24.74 16.88
C VAL A 12 -5.82 -24.37 17.37
N THR A 13 -6.06 -24.49 18.67
CA THR A 13 -7.31 -24.08 19.31
C THR A 13 -7.05 -22.96 20.30
N LEU A 14 -7.78 -21.85 20.17
CA LEU A 14 -7.88 -20.79 21.18
C LEU A 14 -9.18 -20.99 21.95
N ILE A 15 -9.09 -21.03 23.28
CA ILE A 15 -10.25 -21.11 24.17
C ILE A 15 -10.26 -19.83 25.01
N GLN A 16 -11.35 -19.07 24.94
CA GLN A 16 -11.57 -17.89 25.78
C GLN A 16 -12.36 -18.29 27.02
N GLU A 17 -11.69 -18.51 28.15
CA GLU A 17 -12.31 -19.04 29.37
C GLU A 17 -13.46 -18.18 29.90
N LYS A 18 -13.39 -16.84 29.72
CA LYS A 18 -14.43 -15.93 30.21
C LYS A 18 -15.74 -16.02 29.44
N SER A 19 -15.70 -16.26 28.13
CA SER A 19 -16.90 -16.37 27.29
C SER A 19 -17.30 -17.82 27.03
N GLY A 20 -16.39 -18.77 27.25
CA GLY A 20 -16.55 -20.17 26.82
C GLY A 20 -16.37 -20.36 25.31
N GLU A 21 -16.06 -19.30 24.56
CA GLU A 21 -15.89 -19.39 23.11
C GLU A 21 -14.60 -20.12 22.75
N SER A 22 -14.64 -20.91 21.68
CA SER A 22 -13.45 -21.54 21.13
C SER A 22 -13.33 -21.28 19.63
N GLN A 23 -12.11 -21.03 19.18
CA GLN A 23 -11.76 -20.90 17.78
C GLN A 23 -10.70 -21.94 17.44
N THR A 24 -10.89 -22.66 16.35
CA THR A 24 -9.97 -23.72 15.91
C THR A 24 -9.52 -23.44 14.49
N TRP A 25 -8.22 -23.50 14.26
CA TRP A 25 -7.61 -23.38 12.94
C TRP A 25 -6.86 -24.66 12.59
N GLN A 26 -7.10 -25.18 11.39
CA GLN A 26 -6.36 -26.29 10.79
C GLN A 26 -6.42 -26.16 9.27
N TYR A 27 -5.26 -26.05 8.64
CA TYR A 27 -5.16 -25.86 7.19
C TYR A 27 -4.54 -27.09 6.55
N ALA A 28 -5.38 -28.04 6.12
CA ALA A 28 -4.92 -29.27 5.48
C ALA A 28 -4.26 -29.03 4.11
N GLN A 29 -4.69 -27.99 3.40
CA GLN A 29 -4.12 -27.54 2.13
C GLN A 29 -3.02 -26.46 2.31
N GLY A 30 -2.43 -26.37 3.51
CA GLY A 30 -1.33 -25.44 3.80
C GLY A 30 -1.63 -23.98 3.42
N LEU A 31 -0.65 -23.34 2.77
CA LEU A 31 -0.73 -21.94 2.35
C LEU A 31 -1.89 -21.68 1.38
N ARG A 32 -2.15 -22.61 0.45
CA ARG A 32 -3.22 -22.46 -0.54
C ARG A 32 -4.59 -22.43 0.10
N GLY A 33 -4.86 -23.36 1.02
CA GLY A 33 -6.13 -23.37 1.76
C GLY A 33 -6.38 -22.07 2.53
N TYR A 34 -5.31 -21.53 3.12
CA TYR A 34 -5.38 -20.26 3.82
C TYR A 34 -5.63 -19.06 2.88
N LEU A 35 -4.90 -18.97 1.76
CA LEU A 35 -5.10 -17.91 0.78
C LEU A 35 -6.54 -17.92 0.24
N ASN A 36 -7.08 -19.09 -0.07
CA ASN A 36 -8.46 -19.23 -0.57
C ASN A 36 -9.49 -18.73 0.46
N GLU A 37 -9.34 -19.07 1.74
CA GLU A 37 -10.21 -18.57 2.81
C GLU A 37 -10.14 -17.04 2.91
N ALA A 38 -8.93 -16.48 2.88
CA ALA A 38 -8.71 -15.04 2.99
C ALA A 38 -9.26 -14.28 1.77
N MET A 39 -9.07 -14.80 0.55
CA MET A 39 -9.63 -14.21 -0.67
C MET A 39 -11.16 -14.30 -0.69
N ALA A 40 -11.75 -15.40 -0.21
CA ALA A 40 -13.20 -15.50 -0.09
C ALA A 40 -13.77 -14.47 0.89
N GLN A 41 -13.09 -14.24 2.03
CA GLN A 41 -13.47 -13.20 3.00
C GLN A 41 -13.34 -11.78 2.43
N ALA A 42 -12.33 -11.53 1.58
CA ALA A 42 -12.12 -10.26 0.90
C ALA A 42 -13.02 -10.07 -0.35
N GLY A 43 -13.92 -11.01 -0.62
CA GLY A 43 -14.93 -10.91 -1.69
C GLY A 43 -14.35 -11.02 -3.10
N HIS A 44 -13.26 -11.75 -3.29
CA HIS A 44 -12.68 -11.98 -4.61
C HIS A 44 -13.57 -12.87 -5.48
N GLY A 45 -13.61 -12.54 -6.77
CA GLY A 45 -14.17 -13.35 -7.84
C GLY A 45 -13.24 -14.48 -8.29
N ALA A 46 -13.44 -14.93 -9.53
CA ALA A 46 -12.68 -16.04 -10.10
C ALA A 46 -11.22 -15.66 -10.35
N GLU A 47 -10.33 -16.63 -10.13
CA GLU A 47 -8.91 -16.51 -10.42
C GLU A 47 -8.68 -16.49 -11.94
N VAL A 48 -7.80 -15.62 -12.41
CA VAL A 48 -7.46 -15.48 -13.84
C VAL A 48 -6.71 -16.71 -14.35
N ILE A 49 -5.86 -17.27 -13.48
CA ILE A 49 -5.14 -18.53 -13.66
C ILE A 49 -5.22 -19.33 -12.37
N PRO A 50 -5.03 -20.66 -12.40
CA PRO A 50 -4.91 -21.46 -11.18
C PRO A 50 -3.85 -20.87 -10.23
N PRO A 51 -4.02 -20.97 -8.89
CA PRO A 51 -3.06 -20.45 -7.94
C PRO A 51 -1.69 -21.08 -8.19
N PHE A 52 -0.68 -20.23 -8.34
CA PHE A 52 0.69 -20.63 -8.51
C PHE A 52 1.29 -20.92 -7.13
N GLU A 53 1.49 -22.20 -6.85
CA GLU A 53 2.05 -22.72 -5.60
C GLU A 53 3.42 -23.34 -5.87
N GLY A 54 4.37 -23.10 -4.97
CA GLY A 54 5.70 -23.69 -5.06
C GLY A 54 6.47 -23.57 -3.76
N GLU A 55 7.45 -24.45 -3.59
CA GLU A 55 8.42 -24.35 -2.51
C GLU A 55 9.79 -24.83 -2.99
N GLN A 56 10.84 -24.19 -2.50
CA GLN A 56 12.21 -24.60 -2.76
C GLN A 56 13.09 -24.22 -1.57
N TYR A 57 13.96 -25.15 -1.18
CA TYR A 57 14.92 -24.98 -0.08
C TYR A 57 16.30 -25.47 -0.54
N ALA A 58 17.32 -24.73 -0.16
CA ALA A 58 18.71 -25.05 -0.41
C ALA A 58 19.09 -26.36 0.27
N THR A 59 19.71 -27.27 -0.49
CA THR A 59 20.15 -28.60 -0.03
C THR A 59 21.61 -28.62 0.45
N GLY A 60 22.28 -27.46 0.46
CA GLY A 60 23.71 -27.36 0.81
C GLY A 60 24.65 -28.12 -0.14
N SER A 61 24.17 -28.55 -1.31
CA SER A 61 24.93 -29.33 -2.29
C SER A 61 24.41 -29.06 -3.71
N GLY A 62 25.28 -28.55 -4.61
CA GLY A 62 24.95 -28.23 -6.01
C GLY A 62 25.24 -26.77 -6.40
N ASP A 63 24.61 -26.27 -7.46
CA ASP A 63 24.74 -24.88 -7.98
C ASP A 63 24.28 -23.78 -6.98
N ASP A 64 23.68 -24.18 -5.85
CA ASP A 64 23.21 -23.33 -4.75
C ASP A 64 24.27 -23.12 -3.65
N ASP A 65 25.56 -23.12 -4.01
CA ASP A 65 26.74 -23.02 -3.12
C ASP A 65 26.85 -21.72 -2.28
N SER A 66 25.79 -20.91 -2.31
CA SER A 66 25.73 -19.55 -1.75
C SER A 66 24.62 -19.36 -0.69
N PHE A 67 23.85 -20.40 -0.39
CA PHE A 67 22.81 -20.39 0.65
C PHE A 67 23.00 -21.58 1.59
N ALA A 68 22.69 -21.39 2.87
CA ALA A 68 22.83 -22.45 3.86
C ALA A 68 21.74 -23.51 3.68
N GLU A 69 22.05 -24.77 4.01
CA GLU A 69 21.08 -25.87 3.98
C GLU A 69 19.82 -25.52 4.78
N GLY A 70 18.65 -25.68 4.16
CA GLY A 70 17.35 -25.39 4.75
C GLY A 70 16.86 -23.95 4.58
N GLU A 71 17.68 -23.03 4.06
CA GLU A 71 17.20 -21.71 3.61
C GLU A 71 16.31 -21.86 2.38
N GLY A 72 15.24 -21.09 2.29
CA GLY A 72 14.35 -21.15 1.14
C GLY A 72 13.04 -20.45 1.36
N ALA A 73 12.04 -20.77 0.54
CA ALA A 73 10.71 -20.24 0.69
C ALA A 73 9.65 -21.19 0.14
N ALA A 74 8.45 -21.08 0.70
CA ALA A 74 7.20 -21.57 0.13
C ALA A 74 6.30 -20.38 -0.18
N TRP A 75 5.61 -20.42 -1.31
CA TRP A 75 4.72 -19.36 -1.76
C TRP A 75 3.45 -19.93 -2.40
N VAL A 76 2.38 -19.17 -2.29
CA VAL A 76 1.18 -19.32 -3.12
C VAL A 76 0.75 -17.95 -3.60
N VAL A 77 0.45 -17.83 -4.88
CA VAL A 77 0.07 -16.58 -5.53
C VAL A 77 -1.17 -16.80 -6.38
N ALA A 78 -2.18 -15.95 -6.22
CA ALA A 78 -3.39 -15.96 -7.02
C ALA A 78 -3.62 -14.57 -7.62
N TRP A 79 -4.02 -14.55 -8.90
CA TRP A 79 -4.35 -13.31 -9.61
C TRP A 79 -5.85 -13.25 -9.87
N THR A 80 -6.47 -12.13 -9.52
CA THR A 80 -7.93 -11.90 -9.65
C THR A 80 -8.19 -10.54 -10.28
N GLU A 81 -9.29 -10.37 -11.03
CA GLU A 81 -9.60 -9.05 -11.62
C GLU A 81 -10.20 -8.07 -10.60
N ASP A 82 -10.80 -8.60 -9.54
CA ASP A 82 -11.54 -7.90 -8.49
C ASP A 82 -11.11 -8.36 -7.08
N GLY A 83 -11.64 -7.70 -6.06
CA GLY A 83 -11.21 -7.89 -4.66
C GLY A 83 -9.97 -7.07 -4.28
N ALA A 84 -9.83 -6.82 -2.97
CA ALA A 84 -8.67 -6.14 -2.40
C ALA A 84 -7.54 -7.15 -2.18
N PRO A 85 -6.34 -6.99 -2.80
CA PRO A 85 -5.29 -8.01 -2.73
C PRO A 85 -4.92 -8.39 -1.30
N VAL A 86 -4.95 -9.68 -1.00
CA VAL A 86 -4.51 -10.25 0.28
C VAL A 86 -3.04 -10.57 0.19
N ARG A 87 -2.20 -9.92 1.01
CA ARG A 87 -0.75 -10.11 0.99
C ARG A 87 -0.24 -10.33 2.39
N GLU A 88 0.25 -11.53 2.66
CA GLU A 88 0.89 -11.85 3.92
C GLU A 88 2.24 -12.50 3.67
N SER A 89 3.24 -12.10 4.46
CA SER A 89 4.57 -12.66 4.41
C SER A 89 5.07 -13.01 5.80
N TYR A 90 5.90 -14.06 5.85
CA TYR A 90 6.40 -14.65 7.07
C TYR A 90 7.86 -15.02 6.89
N VAL A 91 8.65 -14.87 7.96
CA VAL A 91 10.03 -15.35 8.03
C VAL A 91 10.18 -16.16 9.30
N ASN A 92 10.56 -17.44 9.18
CA ASN A 92 10.70 -18.35 10.33
C ASN A 92 9.48 -18.34 11.28
N LEU A 93 8.27 -18.39 10.71
CA LEU A 93 6.98 -18.34 11.41
C LEU A 93 6.61 -16.97 12.03
N ILE A 94 7.43 -15.94 11.84
CA ILE A 94 7.18 -14.58 12.34
C ILE A 94 6.49 -13.78 11.21
N PRO A 95 5.31 -13.19 11.45
CA PRO A 95 4.66 -12.34 10.45
C PRO A 95 5.47 -11.07 10.21
N THR A 96 5.60 -10.68 8.94
CA THR A 96 6.28 -9.44 8.51
C THR A 96 5.28 -8.50 7.84
N PRO A 97 4.42 -7.80 8.62
CA PRO A 97 3.37 -6.95 8.07
C PRO A 97 3.90 -5.74 7.28
N ALA A 98 5.15 -5.33 7.52
CA ALA A 98 5.82 -4.27 6.77
C ALA A 98 6.67 -4.81 5.59
N GLY A 99 6.50 -6.10 5.26
CA GLY A 99 7.18 -6.77 4.14
C GLY A 99 8.67 -6.97 4.40
N GLY A 100 9.50 -6.77 3.38
CA GLY A 100 10.94 -6.88 3.51
C GLY A 100 11.64 -7.42 2.28
N THR A 101 12.90 -7.79 2.45
CA THR A 101 13.76 -8.29 1.37
C THR A 101 13.24 -9.59 0.73
N HIS A 102 12.64 -10.50 1.49
CA HIS A 102 11.99 -11.71 0.97
C HIS A 102 10.81 -11.39 0.05
N GLU A 103 9.96 -10.43 0.42
CA GLU A 103 8.85 -9.98 -0.42
C GLU A 103 9.36 -9.28 -1.69
N SER A 104 10.37 -8.42 -1.56
CA SER A 104 11.04 -7.81 -2.72
C SER A 104 11.59 -8.87 -3.67
N GLY A 105 12.18 -9.95 -3.14
CA GLY A 105 12.65 -11.10 -3.91
C GLY A 105 11.53 -11.79 -4.67
N LEU A 106 10.41 -12.10 -4.02
CA LEU A 106 9.23 -12.66 -4.69
C LEU A 106 8.74 -11.73 -5.80
N ARG A 107 8.69 -10.42 -5.52
CA ARG A 107 8.23 -9.43 -6.50
C ARG A 107 9.10 -9.36 -7.74
N GLU A 108 10.42 -9.35 -7.54
CA GLU A 108 11.39 -9.35 -8.62
C GLU A 108 11.34 -10.64 -9.43
N GLY A 109 11.29 -11.79 -8.75
CA GLY A 109 11.28 -13.11 -9.38
C GLY A 109 10.07 -13.31 -10.28
N LEU A 110 8.86 -13.09 -9.76
CA LEU A 110 7.63 -13.24 -10.55
C LEU A 110 7.53 -12.20 -11.66
N PHE A 111 7.96 -10.95 -11.41
CA PHE A 111 7.98 -9.93 -12.47
C PHE A 111 8.87 -10.34 -13.63
N ASN A 112 10.09 -10.79 -13.36
CA ASN A 112 11.03 -11.20 -14.39
C ASN A 112 10.54 -12.44 -15.16
N ALA A 113 9.91 -13.41 -14.49
CA ALA A 113 9.32 -14.58 -15.14
C ALA A 113 8.18 -14.19 -16.10
N VAL A 114 7.23 -13.37 -15.64
CA VAL A 114 6.11 -12.91 -16.48
C VAL A 114 6.59 -12.03 -17.63
N LYS A 115 7.55 -11.13 -17.37
CA LYS A 115 8.16 -10.27 -18.39
C LYS A 115 8.86 -11.12 -19.46
N GLY A 116 9.66 -12.11 -19.05
CA GLY A 116 10.34 -13.02 -19.98
C GLY A 116 9.35 -13.79 -20.86
N PHE A 117 8.24 -14.27 -20.29
CA PHE A 117 7.16 -14.91 -21.05
C PHE A 117 6.53 -13.94 -22.08
N ILE A 118 6.23 -12.70 -21.68
CA ILE A 118 5.66 -11.67 -22.57
C ILE A 118 6.60 -11.36 -23.74
N GLU A 119 7.90 -11.22 -23.47
CA GLU A 119 8.93 -10.95 -24.47
C GLU A 119 9.08 -12.13 -25.44
N MET A 120 9.18 -13.35 -24.91
CA MET A 120 9.32 -14.58 -25.71
C MET A 120 8.14 -14.80 -26.66
N HIS A 121 6.92 -14.47 -26.22
CA HIS A 121 5.71 -14.61 -27.03
C HIS A 121 5.32 -13.35 -27.82
N ALA A 122 6.16 -12.31 -27.81
CA ALA A 122 5.93 -11.03 -28.49
C ALA A 122 4.56 -10.39 -28.16
N LEU A 123 4.13 -10.50 -26.90
CA LEU A 123 2.82 -10.03 -26.43
C LEU A 123 2.80 -8.54 -26.06
N GLN A 124 3.98 -7.92 -25.91
CA GLN A 124 4.07 -6.55 -25.40
C GLN A 124 3.56 -5.52 -26.42
N PRO A 125 2.54 -4.70 -26.07
CA PRO A 125 2.09 -3.62 -26.94
C PRO A 125 3.14 -2.52 -27.08
N LYS A 126 3.20 -1.89 -28.27
CA LYS A 126 4.10 -0.76 -28.52
C LYS A 126 3.86 0.38 -27.52
N GLY A 127 4.93 0.89 -26.92
CA GLY A 127 4.89 2.03 -25.99
C GLY A 127 4.43 1.70 -24.57
N VAL A 128 4.10 0.44 -24.26
CA VAL A 128 3.78 0.01 -22.89
C VAL A 128 5.05 -0.49 -22.22
N LYS A 129 5.42 0.10 -21.08
CA LYS A 129 6.54 -0.35 -20.24
C LYS A 129 5.99 -1.08 -19.03
N LEU A 130 6.35 -2.36 -18.90
CA LEU A 130 5.99 -3.19 -17.75
C LEU A 130 6.85 -2.83 -16.53
N MET A 131 6.23 -2.83 -15.36
CA MET A 131 6.87 -2.62 -14.07
C MET A 131 6.36 -3.66 -13.04
N PRO A 132 7.11 -3.96 -11.96
CA PRO A 132 6.72 -4.98 -10.98
C PRO A 132 5.33 -4.76 -10.36
N GLU A 133 4.93 -3.51 -10.15
CA GLU A 133 3.59 -3.17 -9.66
C GLU A 133 2.46 -3.65 -10.57
N ASP A 134 2.69 -3.80 -11.88
CA ASP A 134 1.66 -4.24 -12.82
C ASP A 134 1.32 -5.73 -12.61
N VAL A 135 2.31 -6.54 -12.24
CA VAL A 135 2.14 -7.97 -11.88
C VAL A 135 1.46 -8.10 -10.52
N PHE A 136 1.80 -7.23 -9.57
CA PHE A 136 1.33 -7.33 -8.20
C PHE A 136 0.05 -6.56 -7.91
N ALA A 137 -0.37 -5.63 -8.76
CA ALA A 137 -1.59 -4.83 -8.59
C ALA A 137 -2.83 -5.69 -8.32
N ARG A 138 -2.84 -6.91 -8.87
CA ARG A 138 -3.91 -7.89 -8.79
C ARG A 138 -3.48 -9.24 -8.22
N ALA A 139 -2.32 -9.29 -7.58
CA ALA A 139 -1.79 -10.49 -6.95
C ALA A 139 -2.07 -10.51 -5.45
N SER A 140 -2.77 -11.56 -5.02
CA SER A 140 -2.85 -11.98 -3.62
C SER A 140 -1.85 -13.10 -3.39
N PHE A 141 -1.12 -13.08 -2.27
CA PHE A 141 -0.12 -14.10 -1.98
C PHE A 141 0.07 -14.34 -0.49
N ILE A 142 0.53 -15.55 -0.18
CA ILE A 142 1.12 -15.91 1.11
C ILE A 142 2.56 -16.36 0.85
N LEU A 143 3.52 -15.75 1.54
CA LEU A 143 4.94 -16.06 1.43
C LEU A 143 5.49 -16.52 2.78
N SER A 144 6.16 -17.66 2.82
CA SER A 144 6.84 -18.17 4.01
C SER A 144 8.31 -18.45 3.70
N ALA A 145 9.19 -17.55 4.13
CA ALA A 145 10.63 -17.72 3.98
C ALA A 145 11.24 -18.41 5.21
N LYS A 146 12.25 -19.24 4.96
CA LYS A 146 13.16 -19.78 5.96
C LYS A 146 14.55 -19.20 5.71
N VAL A 147 15.09 -18.52 6.71
CA VAL A 147 16.38 -17.82 6.64
C VAL A 147 17.14 -18.16 7.91
N LEU A 148 18.40 -18.55 7.81
CA LEU A 148 19.15 -19.07 8.97
C LEU A 148 19.45 -17.95 9.99
N ASP A 149 19.93 -16.81 9.49
CA ASP A 149 20.29 -15.63 10.29
C ASP A 149 19.52 -14.36 9.85
N PRO A 150 18.20 -14.30 10.10
CA PRO A 150 17.37 -13.20 9.63
C PRO A 150 17.65 -11.91 10.41
N GLN A 151 17.89 -10.83 9.68
CA GLN A 151 18.06 -9.48 10.21
C GLN A 151 16.76 -8.70 10.01
N PHE A 152 16.13 -8.27 11.10
CA PHE A 152 14.88 -7.50 11.05
C PHE A 152 15.09 -6.03 11.38
N GLN A 153 14.20 -5.18 10.86
CA GLN A 153 14.05 -3.81 11.32
C GLN A 153 13.29 -3.78 12.65
N GLY A 154 13.90 -3.12 13.64
CA GLY A 154 13.27 -2.91 14.95
C GLY A 154 13.06 -4.17 15.78
N GLN A 155 12.60 -3.98 17.02
CA GLN A 155 12.38 -5.07 17.97
C GLN A 155 11.15 -5.92 17.63
N ILE A 156 10.13 -5.32 17.02
CA ILE A 156 8.88 -5.99 16.67
C ILE A 156 8.98 -6.90 15.45
N LYS A 157 10.15 -6.93 14.78
CA LYS A 157 10.46 -7.79 13.63
C LYS A 157 9.47 -7.66 12.47
N GLU A 158 9.01 -6.44 12.22
CA GLU A 158 7.95 -6.15 11.25
C GLU A 158 8.41 -6.23 9.78
N ARG A 159 9.71 -6.04 9.54
CA ARG A 159 10.32 -6.00 8.21
C ARG A 159 11.65 -6.74 8.15
N LEU A 160 11.85 -7.59 7.14
CA LEU A 160 13.14 -8.26 6.90
C LEU A 160 14.11 -7.36 6.12
N ASN A 161 15.36 -7.29 6.57
CA ASN A 161 16.47 -6.54 5.97
C ASN A 161 17.63 -7.43 5.48
N SER A 162 17.56 -8.76 5.65
CA SER A 162 18.58 -9.70 5.14
C SER A 162 18.69 -9.60 3.62
N ARG A 163 19.83 -9.13 3.11
CA ARG A 163 20.02 -8.88 1.67
C ARG A 163 19.92 -10.16 0.82
N ASP A 164 20.45 -11.26 1.33
CA ASP A 164 20.46 -12.54 0.62
C ASP A 164 19.06 -13.10 0.35
N ALA A 165 18.07 -12.73 1.18
CA ALA A 165 16.69 -13.15 1.00
C ALA A 165 16.08 -12.66 -0.33
N VAL A 166 16.54 -11.52 -0.87
CA VAL A 166 16.08 -11.06 -2.20
C VAL A 166 16.50 -12.06 -3.27
N ARG A 167 17.80 -12.40 -3.29
CA ARG A 167 18.41 -13.28 -4.29
C ARG A 167 17.84 -14.70 -4.20
N LEU A 168 17.71 -15.21 -2.98
CA LEU A 168 17.16 -16.53 -2.68
C LEU A 168 15.72 -16.67 -3.21
N VAL A 169 14.81 -15.80 -2.74
CA VAL A 169 13.39 -15.91 -3.09
C VAL A 169 13.15 -15.56 -4.56
N SER A 170 13.86 -14.57 -5.11
CA SER A 170 13.77 -14.21 -6.53
C SER A 170 14.19 -15.36 -7.44
N GLY A 171 15.35 -15.98 -7.19
CA GLY A 171 15.86 -17.07 -8.02
C GLY A 171 14.94 -18.29 -8.05
N TYR A 172 14.48 -18.72 -6.88
CA TYR A 172 13.60 -19.89 -6.75
C TYR A 172 12.22 -19.64 -7.35
N SER A 173 11.58 -18.52 -7.00
CA SER A 173 10.23 -18.21 -7.50
C SER A 173 10.21 -17.91 -9.00
N LYS A 174 11.25 -17.25 -9.53
CA LYS A 174 11.39 -16.99 -10.97
C LYS A 174 11.46 -18.29 -11.75
N SER A 175 12.41 -19.16 -11.40
CA SER A 175 12.66 -20.40 -12.14
C SER A 175 11.43 -21.30 -12.16
N ALA A 176 10.75 -21.41 -11.00
CA ALA A 176 9.52 -22.17 -10.88
C ALA A 176 8.39 -21.58 -11.74
N LEU A 177 8.20 -20.26 -11.74
CA LEU A 177 7.13 -19.64 -12.53
C LEU A 177 7.45 -19.69 -14.04
N GLU A 178 8.70 -19.48 -14.44
CA GLU A 178 9.13 -19.61 -15.84
C GLU A 178 8.82 -21.01 -16.37
N LEU A 179 9.18 -22.06 -15.63
CA LEU A 179 8.84 -23.43 -16.01
C LEU A 179 7.32 -23.61 -16.13
N TRP A 180 6.57 -23.19 -15.11
CA TRP A 180 5.12 -23.36 -15.08
C TRP A 180 4.41 -22.64 -16.24
N LEU A 181 4.81 -21.41 -16.56
CA LEU A 181 4.25 -20.63 -17.67
C LEU A 181 4.54 -21.27 -19.03
N ASN A 182 5.73 -21.86 -19.21
CA ASN A 182 6.09 -22.57 -20.43
C ASN A 182 5.32 -23.89 -20.59
N GLU A 183 5.03 -24.59 -19.50
CA GLU A 183 4.16 -25.78 -19.51
C GLU A 183 2.68 -25.42 -19.75
N HIS A 184 2.26 -24.23 -19.34
CA HIS A 184 0.87 -23.78 -19.36
C HIS A 184 0.69 -22.47 -20.15
N VAL A 185 1.08 -22.49 -21.43
CA VAL A 185 1.11 -21.29 -22.29
C VAL A 185 -0.22 -20.52 -22.32
N ASP A 186 -1.37 -21.21 -22.33
CA ASP A 186 -2.69 -20.56 -22.34
C ASP A 186 -2.95 -19.74 -21.07
N TYR A 187 -2.55 -20.26 -19.90
CA TYR A 187 -2.61 -19.51 -18.66
C TYR A 187 -1.58 -18.38 -18.64
N GLY A 188 -0.37 -18.61 -19.17
CA GLY A 188 0.62 -17.55 -19.30
C GLY A 188 0.13 -16.37 -20.16
N ARG A 189 -0.60 -16.63 -21.25
CA ARG A 189 -1.23 -15.57 -22.05
C ARG A 189 -2.30 -14.80 -21.27
N LYS A 190 -3.17 -15.48 -20.52
CA LYS A 190 -4.16 -14.83 -19.67
C LYS A 190 -3.53 -13.93 -18.60
N LEU A 191 -2.46 -14.42 -17.96
CA LEU A 191 -1.73 -13.63 -16.97
C LEU A 191 -1.05 -12.42 -17.63
N ALA A 192 -0.41 -12.62 -18.79
CA ALA A 192 0.20 -11.53 -19.55
C ALA A 192 -0.81 -10.43 -19.91
N ASP A 193 -2.01 -10.80 -20.37
CA ASP A 193 -3.09 -9.85 -20.69
C ASP A 193 -3.52 -9.04 -19.47
N LEU A 194 -3.67 -9.68 -18.31
CA LEU A 194 -3.97 -8.98 -17.05
C LEU A 194 -2.89 -7.95 -16.71
N VAL A 195 -1.62 -8.34 -16.78
CA VAL A 195 -0.47 -7.48 -16.44
C VAL A 195 -0.35 -6.31 -17.42
N ILE A 196 -0.52 -6.56 -18.72
CA ILE A 196 -0.53 -5.51 -19.75
C ILE A 196 -1.69 -4.53 -19.51
N LYS A 197 -2.87 -5.03 -19.17
CA LYS A 197 -4.04 -4.20 -18.82
C LYS A 197 -3.75 -3.30 -17.61
N GLN A 198 -3.05 -3.79 -16.59
CA GLN A 198 -2.61 -2.95 -15.45
C GLN A 198 -1.57 -1.91 -15.87
N ALA A 199 -0.56 -2.28 -16.67
CA ALA A 199 0.46 -1.35 -17.16
C ALA A 199 -0.13 -0.19 -17.99
N GLN A 200 -1.12 -0.50 -18.83
CA GLN A 200 -1.85 0.50 -19.60
C GLN A 200 -2.70 1.41 -18.70
N ALA A 201 -3.38 0.85 -17.69
CA ALA A 201 -4.15 1.63 -16.73
C ALA A 201 -3.27 2.61 -15.96
N ARG A 202 -2.10 2.16 -15.47
CA ARG A 202 -1.10 3.00 -14.80
C ARG A 202 -0.61 4.14 -15.69
N THR A 203 -0.29 3.85 -16.95
CA THR A 203 0.16 4.87 -17.92
C THR A 203 -0.92 5.94 -18.16
N ARG A 204 -2.19 5.54 -18.30
CA ARG A 204 -3.31 6.48 -18.47
C ARG A 204 -3.55 7.33 -17.22
N ALA A 205 -3.43 6.76 -16.03
CA ALA A 205 -3.55 7.48 -14.77
C ALA A 205 -2.44 8.54 -14.65
N GLY A 206 -1.18 8.17 -14.94
CA GLY A 206 -0.05 9.11 -14.94
C GLY A 206 -0.23 10.29 -15.89
N GLN A 207 -0.69 10.06 -17.13
CA GLN A 207 -0.98 11.13 -18.09
C GLN A 207 -2.11 12.08 -17.62
N LYS A 208 -3.10 11.56 -16.90
CA LYS A 208 -4.17 12.39 -16.32
C LYS A 208 -3.65 13.30 -15.20
N VAL A 209 -2.67 12.83 -14.43
CA VAL A 209 -2.00 13.60 -13.37
C VAL A 209 -1.05 14.64 -13.97
N GLU A 210 -0.26 14.30 -14.99
CA GLU A 210 0.62 15.26 -15.68
C GLU A 210 -0.16 16.39 -16.38
N LYS A 211 -1.30 16.09 -17.01
CA LYS A 211 -2.20 17.13 -17.55
C LYS A 211 -2.81 18.04 -16.49
N LYS A 212 -2.87 17.60 -15.21
CA LYS A 212 -3.23 18.47 -14.08
C LYS A 212 -2.05 19.27 -13.55
N LYS A 213 -0.80 18.81 -13.77
CA LYS A 213 0.44 19.50 -13.35
C LYS A 213 0.96 20.52 -14.37
N SER A 214 0.30 20.72 -15.51
CA SER A 214 0.73 21.74 -16.49
C SER A 214 0.36 23.16 -16.02
N SER A 215 1.36 23.86 -15.50
CA SER A 215 1.54 25.32 -15.57
C SER A 215 0.28 26.18 -15.43
N GLY A 216 -0.09 26.51 -14.21
CA GLY A 216 -0.99 27.61 -13.90
C GLY A 216 -0.79 27.98 -12.44
N VAL A 217 -0.68 29.29 -12.16
CA VAL A 217 -0.75 29.83 -10.80
C VAL A 217 -1.86 29.06 -10.05
N ALA A 218 -1.50 28.37 -8.96
CA ALA A 218 -2.46 27.57 -8.21
C ALA A 218 -3.61 28.48 -7.79
N VAL A 219 -4.79 28.26 -8.40
CA VAL A 219 -5.98 29.02 -8.04
C VAL A 219 -6.39 28.54 -6.66
N LEU A 220 -6.26 29.42 -5.67
CA LEU A 220 -6.63 29.10 -4.30
C LEU A 220 -8.12 28.77 -4.22
N PRO A 221 -8.54 27.88 -3.29
CA PRO A 221 -9.94 27.53 -3.12
C PRO A 221 -10.78 28.79 -2.86
N GLY A 222 -11.92 28.94 -3.56
CA GLY A 222 -12.75 30.14 -3.43
C GLY A 222 -13.33 30.38 -2.03
N LYS A 223 -13.32 29.36 -1.16
CA LYS A 223 -13.75 29.44 0.24
C LYS A 223 -12.62 29.83 1.20
N LEU A 224 -11.36 29.78 0.76
CA LEU A 224 -10.20 30.18 1.56
C LEU A 224 -10.23 31.69 1.78
N THR A 225 -10.21 32.11 3.03
CA THR A 225 -9.90 33.49 3.39
C THR A 225 -8.44 33.56 3.78
N ASP A 226 -7.60 34.10 2.91
CA ASP A 226 -6.15 34.08 3.05
C ASP A 226 -5.60 35.17 4.00
N CYS A 227 -4.36 35.03 4.46
CA CYS A 227 -3.63 36.06 5.22
C CYS A 227 -2.83 37.00 4.30
N GLU A 228 -2.39 38.15 4.83
CA GLU A 228 -1.64 39.17 4.07
C GLU A 228 -0.14 38.85 3.97
N SER A 229 0.42 38.19 4.98
CA SER A 229 1.83 37.79 5.07
C SER A 229 2.18 36.65 4.11
N GLN A 230 3.41 36.68 3.60
CA GLN A 230 4.02 35.60 2.80
C GLN A 230 5.08 34.83 3.60
N ASP A 231 5.29 35.17 4.88
CA ASP A 231 6.26 34.47 5.73
C ASP A 231 5.65 33.18 6.30
N THR A 232 6.02 32.05 5.69
CA THR A 232 5.59 30.71 6.12
C THR A 232 5.90 30.45 7.60
N GLY A 233 6.96 31.02 8.17
CA GLY A 233 7.30 30.81 9.59
C GLY A 233 6.31 31.44 10.58
N LEU A 234 5.57 32.45 10.14
CA LEU A 234 4.54 33.14 10.93
C LEU A 234 3.12 32.68 10.56
N ASN A 235 2.93 32.26 9.31
CA ASN A 235 1.62 32.01 8.75
C ASN A 235 0.95 30.76 9.33
N GLU A 236 -0.31 30.90 9.70
CA GLU A 236 -1.16 29.84 10.25
C GLU A 236 -2.42 29.70 9.39
N ILE A 237 -2.88 28.47 9.16
CA ILE A 237 -4.19 28.21 8.55
C ILE A 237 -5.08 27.47 9.54
N PHE A 238 -6.31 27.96 9.73
CA PHE A 238 -7.33 27.32 10.54
C PHE A 238 -8.32 26.57 9.65
N LEU A 239 -8.40 25.26 9.83
CA LEU A 239 -9.42 24.41 9.24
C LEU A 239 -10.62 24.41 10.17
N VAL A 240 -11.75 24.95 9.71
CA VAL A 240 -12.92 25.23 10.56
C VAL A 240 -14.14 24.43 10.11
N GLU A 241 -14.89 23.90 11.07
CA GLU A 241 -16.14 23.18 10.79
C GLU A 241 -17.27 24.13 10.36
N GLY A 242 -17.63 24.09 9.07
CA GLY A 242 -18.77 24.80 8.52
C GLY A 242 -18.59 26.32 8.34
N ASP A 243 -19.51 26.91 7.58
CA ASP A 243 -19.47 28.35 7.25
C ASP A 243 -19.80 29.24 8.47
N SER A 244 -20.54 28.71 9.46
CA SER A 244 -20.91 29.44 10.68
C SER A 244 -19.68 29.74 11.55
N ALA A 245 -18.95 28.70 11.96
CA ALA A 245 -17.71 28.87 12.70
C ALA A 245 -16.63 29.54 11.84
N GLY A 246 -16.62 29.28 10.52
CA GLY A 246 -15.76 29.98 9.56
C GLY A 246 -15.97 31.50 9.55
N GLY A 247 -17.22 31.97 9.64
CA GLY A 247 -17.56 33.39 9.75
C GLY A 247 -17.03 34.03 11.05
N SER A 248 -17.24 33.35 12.18
CA SER A 248 -16.71 33.79 13.49
C SER A 248 -15.18 33.83 13.51
N ALA A 249 -14.52 32.78 13.02
CA ALA A 249 -13.07 32.70 12.91
C ALA A 249 -12.52 33.80 11.99
N LYS A 250 -13.19 34.07 10.86
CA LYS A 250 -12.83 35.16 9.94
C LYS A 250 -12.86 36.54 10.59
N MET A 251 -13.84 36.80 11.47
CA MET A 251 -13.93 38.07 12.20
C MET A 251 -12.92 38.18 13.33
N GLY A 252 -12.58 37.06 13.98
CA GLY A 252 -11.67 37.02 15.14
C GLY A 252 -10.18 36.88 14.80
N ARG A 253 -9.84 36.51 13.56
CA ARG A 253 -8.45 36.25 13.17
C ARG A 253 -7.60 37.52 13.11
N ASN A 254 -6.30 37.38 13.30
CA ASN A 254 -5.35 38.35 12.80
C ASN A 254 -5.13 38.13 11.30
N LYS A 255 -5.71 38.99 10.46
CA LYS A 255 -5.61 38.92 9.00
C LYS A 255 -4.18 39.00 8.45
N GLU A 256 -3.22 39.48 9.25
CA GLU A 256 -1.83 39.58 8.85
C GLU A 256 -1.21 38.21 8.61
N TYR A 257 -1.42 37.24 9.51
CA TYR A 257 -0.77 35.92 9.42
C TYR A 257 -1.71 34.71 9.55
N GLN A 258 -3.00 34.89 9.83
CA GLN A 258 -3.94 33.78 10.01
C GLN A 258 -4.91 33.66 8.85
N ALA A 259 -4.90 32.52 8.15
CA ALA A 259 -5.85 32.15 7.10
C ALA A 259 -6.96 31.24 7.65
N ILE A 260 -8.15 31.29 7.05
CA ILE A 260 -9.31 30.48 7.45
C ILE A 260 -9.81 29.68 6.24
N LEU A 261 -9.93 28.36 6.39
CA LEU A 261 -10.53 27.47 5.41
C LEU A 261 -11.74 26.75 6.03
N PRO A 262 -12.97 27.23 5.77
CA PRO A 262 -14.19 26.55 6.19
C PRO A 262 -14.38 25.25 5.41
N LEU A 263 -14.70 24.16 6.12
CA LEU A 263 -14.98 22.85 5.54
C LEU A 263 -16.49 22.60 5.52
N ARG A 264 -17.05 22.20 4.37
CA ARG A 264 -18.49 21.96 4.21
C ARG A 264 -18.81 20.47 4.21
N GLY A 265 -19.74 20.08 5.07
CA GLY A 265 -20.17 18.69 5.23
C GLY A 265 -19.14 17.84 5.96
N LYS A 266 -19.42 16.54 6.09
CA LYS A 266 -18.50 15.61 6.76
C LYS A 266 -17.30 15.35 5.86
N VAL A 267 -16.10 15.59 6.38
CA VAL A 267 -14.85 15.26 5.71
C VAL A 267 -14.85 13.78 5.34
N LEU A 268 -14.38 13.46 4.13
CA LEU A 268 -14.29 12.06 3.69
C LEU A 268 -13.37 11.29 4.63
N ASN A 269 -13.80 10.10 5.08
CA ASN A 269 -12.87 9.19 5.74
C ASN A 269 -11.85 8.67 4.72
N THR A 270 -10.61 9.14 4.84
CA THR A 270 -9.54 8.82 3.89
C THR A 270 -8.73 7.59 4.27
N TRP A 271 -9.09 6.86 5.34
CA TRP A 271 -8.36 5.68 5.80
C TRP A 271 -8.30 4.57 4.76
N GLU A 272 -9.38 4.37 4.00
CA GLU A 272 -9.45 3.36 2.92
C GLU A 272 -9.33 3.99 1.53
N ALA A 273 -9.25 5.32 1.45
CA ALA A 273 -9.13 6.03 0.18
C ALA A 273 -7.70 5.91 -0.38
N GLU A 274 -7.62 5.48 -1.63
CA GLU A 274 -6.40 5.53 -2.45
C GLU A 274 -6.09 6.97 -2.88
N ARG A 275 -4.80 7.29 -3.06
CA ARG A 275 -4.32 8.66 -3.32
C ARG A 275 -5.01 9.32 -4.51
N ASP A 276 -5.23 8.57 -5.60
CA ASP A 276 -5.88 9.07 -6.82
C ASP A 276 -7.36 9.43 -6.61
N ARG A 277 -8.00 8.87 -5.58
CA ARG A 277 -9.39 9.16 -5.23
C ARG A 277 -9.53 10.32 -4.24
N LEU A 278 -8.45 10.76 -3.58
CA LEU A 278 -8.47 11.90 -2.66
C LEU A 278 -8.93 13.18 -3.36
N PHE A 279 -8.40 13.42 -4.57
CA PHE A 279 -8.75 14.58 -5.38
C PHE A 279 -10.16 14.53 -5.98
N ALA A 280 -10.90 13.42 -5.82
CA ALA A 280 -12.32 13.39 -6.17
C ALA A 280 -13.18 14.07 -5.09
N ASN A 281 -12.64 14.23 -3.87
CA ASN A 281 -13.28 14.98 -2.82
C ASN A 281 -12.79 16.43 -2.82
N ASN A 282 -13.73 17.37 -2.98
CA ASN A 282 -13.41 18.80 -3.06
C ASN A 282 -12.79 19.32 -1.76
N GLU A 283 -13.20 18.85 -0.59
CA GLU A 283 -12.66 19.31 0.70
C GLU A 283 -11.18 18.93 0.85
N VAL A 284 -10.84 17.68 0.53
CA VAL A 284 -9.45 17.21 0.57
C VAL A 284 -8.59 17.91 -0.49
N HIS A 285 -9.14 18.11 -1.69
CA HIS A 285 -8.47 18.87 -2.74
C HIS A 285 -8.19 20.32 -2.31
N ASP A 286 -9.17 20.99 -1.73
CA ASP A 286 -9.05 22.38 -1.28
C ASP A 286 -8.00 22.51 -0.16
N ILE A 287 -7.95 21.56 0.78
CA ILE A 287 -6.91 21.52 1.83
C ILE A 287 -5.52 21.41 1.20
N ALA A 288 -5.32 20.47 0.27
CA ALA A 288 -4.02 20.27 -0.38
C ALA A 288 -3.56 21.52 -1.15
N VAL A 289 -4.47 22.13 -1.92
CA VAL A 289 -4.18 23.36 -2.67
C VAL A 289 -3.91 24.54 -1.75
N ALA A 290 -4.67 24.68 -0.66
CA ALA A 290 -4.46 25.76 0.31
C ALA A 290 -3.09 25.66 0.97
N ILE A 291 -2.70 24.48 1.45
CA ILE A 291 -1.42 24.24 2.12
C ILE A 291 -0.24 24.36 1.14
N GLY A 292 -0.45 23.98 -0.13
CA GLY A 292 0.57 24.03 -1.18
C GLY A 292 1.48 22.80 -1.21
N VAL A 293 1.05 21.70 -0.61
CA VAL A 293 1.79 20.43 -0.56
C VAL A 293 0.93 19.32 -1.16
N ASP A 294 1.52 18.52 -2.04
CA ASP A 294 0.84 17.37 -2.64
C ASP A 294 0.69 16.22 -1.61
N PRO A 295 -0.42 15.46 -1.63
CA PRO A 295 -0.58 14.25 -0.84
C PRO A 295 0.55 13.25 -1.11
N HIS A 296 1.11 12.68 -0.05
CA HIS A 296 2.28 11.79 -0.09
C HIS A 296 2.20 10.75 1.05
N GLY A 297 3.00 9.69 0.95
CA GLY A 297 3.13 8.67 2.00
C GLY A 297 4.34 8.90 2.88
N ALA A 298 4.45 8.10 3.95
CA ALA A 298 5.49 8.27 4.96
C ALA A 298 6.93 8.12 4.42
N ASN A 299 7.11 7.33 3.36
CA ASN A 299 8.41 7.07 2.74
C ASN A 299 8.69 7.96 1.52
N ASP A 300 7.76 8.85 1.16
CA ASP A 300 7.95 9.78 0.05
C ASP A 300 8.71 11.03 0.52
N ASN A 301 9.39 11.70 -0.41
CA ASN A 301 10.05 12.98 -0.18
C ASN A 301 9.27 14.08 -0.94
N PRO A 302 8.20 14.64 -0.35
CA PRO A 302 7.43 15.69 -0.99
C PRO A 302 8.25 16.98 -1.11
N ASP A 303 7.97 17.76 -2.14
CA ASP A 303 8.47 19.12 -2.25
C ASP A 303 7.64 20.04 -1.34
N LEU A 304 8.28 20.61 -0.31
CA LEU A 304 7.67 21.55 0.63
C LEU A 304 7.98 23.01 0.29
N SER A 305 8.65 23.29 -0.84
CA SER A 305 9.01 24.66 -1.24
C SER A 305 7.80 25.57 -1.44
N ASN A 306 6.63 24.99 -1.72
CA ASN A 306 5.36 25.68 -1.89
C ASN A 306 4.51 25.73 -0.62
N LEU A 307 5.03 25.31 0.55
CA LEU A 307 4.31 25.35 1.81
C LEU A 307 3.98 26.81 2.19
N ARG A 308 2.69 27.10 2.33
CA ARG A 308 2.20 28.48 2.53
C ARG A 308 1.99 28.85 4.00
N TYR A 309 1.75 27.85 4.84
CA TYR A 309 1.46 28.03 6.27
C TYR A 309 2.36 27.11 7.08
N GLY A 310 3.13 27.68 8.00
CA GLY A 310 4.00 26.93 8.90
C GLY A 310 3.23 26.22 10.00
N LYS A 311 1.97 26.59 10.24
CA LYS A 311 1.06 25.87 11.13
C LYS A 311 -0.30 25.64 10.49
N VAL A 312 -0.83 24.44 10.68
CA VAL A 312 -2.14 23.98 10.25
C VAL A 312 -2.95 23.64 11.50
N CYS A 313 -3.82 24.55 11.90
CA CYS A 313 -4.62 24.43 13.11
C CYS A 313 -5.98 23.82 12.78
N ILE A 314 -6.33 22.71 13.44
CA ILE A 314 -7.67 22.13 13.38
C ILE A 314 -8.54 22.81 14.44
N LEU A 315 -9.52 23.61 14.01
CA LEU A 315 -10.43 24.33 14.90
C LEU A 315 -11.83 23.72 14.78
N SER A 316 -12.18 22.88 15.75
CA SER A 316 -13.48 22.22 15.84
C SER A 316 -14.19 22.54 17.15
N ASP A 317 -15.50 22.31 17.18
CA ASP A 317 -16.28 22.48 18.40
C ASP A 317 -15.95 21.39 19.44
N ALA A 318 -16.19 21.73 20.71
CA ALA A 318 -15.95 20.85 21.85
C ALA A 318 -17.15 19.90 22.10
N ASP A 319 -17.63 19.26 21.04
CA ASP A 319 -18.73 18.30 21.08
C ASP A 319 -18.38 17.01 20.32
N VAL A 320 -19.37 16.12 20.18
CA VAL A 320 -19.19 14.81 19.53
C VAL A 320 -18.94 14.90 18.03
N ASP A 321 -19.50 15.91 17.36
CA ASP A 321 -19.34 16.11 15.91
C ASP A 321 -17.99 16.77 15.60
N GLY A 322 -17.56 17.71 16.44
CA GLY A 322 -16.23 18.30 16.38
C GLY A 322 -15.13 17.27 16.62
N ALA A 323 -15.30 16.39 17.61
CA ALA A 323 -14.38 15.26 17.83
C ALA A 323 -14.31 14.31 16.63
N HIS A 324 -15.43 14.06 15.96
CA HIS A 324 -15.46 13.23 14.76
C HIS A 324 -14.69 13.88 13.60
N ILE A 325 -14.85 15.19 13.38
CA ILE A 325 -14.10 15.92 12.35
C ILE A 325 -12.60 15.99 12.65
N GLN A 326 -12.22 16.17 13.92
CA GLN A 326 -10.81 16.07 14.32
C GLN A 326 -10.20 14.74 13.91
N VAL A 327 -10.88 13.62 14.20
CA VAL A 327 -10.40 12.28 13.82
C VAL A 327 -10.26 12.14 12.31
N LEU A 328 -11.22 12.66 11.53
CA LEU A 328 -11.17 12.59 10.06
C LEU A 328 -10.01 13.41 9.48
N LEU A 329 -9.78 14.62 9.99
CA LEU A 329 -8.67 15.48 9.57
C LEU A 329 -7.32 14.92 10.02
N LEU A 330 -7.18 14.44 11.25
CA LEU A 330 -5.97 13.77 11.72
C LEU A 330 -5.68 12.53 10.90
N THR A 331 -6.71 11.77 10.53
CA THR A 331 -6.57 10.61 9.62
C THR A 331 -6.04 11.04 8.25
N LEU A 332 -6.55 12.14 7.70
CA LEU A 332 -6.07 12.71 6.44
C LEU A 332 -4.58 13.07 6.54
N PHE A 333 -4.18 13.86 7.54
CA PHE A 333 -2.79 14.28 7.71
C PHE A 333 -1.86 13.11 8.00
N TYR A 334 -2.28 12.17 8.84
CA TYR A 334 -1.49 11.00 9.20
C TYR A 334 -1.21 10.09 8.00
N LYS A 335 -2.23 9.83 7.18
CA LYS A 335 -2.09 8.90 6.07
C LYS A 335 -1.52 9.55 4.81
N HIS A 336 -1.91 10.79 4.52
CA HIS A 336 -1.71 11.42 3.22
C HIS A 336 -0.86 12.70 3.26
N PHE A 337 -0.48 13.19 4.45
CA PHE A 337 0.52 14.25 4.62
C PHE A 337 1.48 13.99 5.81
N PRO A 338 2.01 12.77 5.97
CA PRO A 338 2.75 12.39 7.17
C PRO A 338 3.97 13.27 7.45
N LYS A 339 4.61 13.84 6.42
CA LYS A 339 5.75 14.75 6.62
C LYS A 339 5.36 16.07 7.28
N LEU A 340 4.13 16.54 7.12
CA LEU A 340 3.66 17.73 7.82
C LEU A 340 3.53 17.49 9.33
N ILE A 341 3.08 16.28 9.73
CA ILE A 341 3.05 15.90 11.14
C ILE A 341 4.48 15.71 11.69
N GLU A 342 5.34 15.00 10.96
CA GLU A 342 6.72 14.74 11.37
C GLU A 342 7.52 16.04 11.62
N LEU A 343 7.27 17.07 10.80
CA LEU A 343 7.91 18.37 10.92
C LEU A 343 7.21 19.34 11.91
N GLY A 344 6.11 18.91 12.54
CA GLY A 344 5.39 19.71 13.54
C GLY A 344 4.55 20.85 12.96
N HIS A 345 4.06 20.72 11.72
CA HIS A 345 3.18 21.71 11.09
C HIS A 345 1.70 21.53 11.46
N VAL A 346 1.25 20.35 11.88
CA VAL A 346 -0.15 20.04 12.22
C VAL A 346 -0.30 19.86 13.73
#